data_AF-A0A356MLE0-F1
#
_entry.id   AF-A0A356MLE0-F1
#
_cell.length_a   1.000
_cell.length_b   1.000
_cell.length_c   1.000
_cell.angle_alpha   90.00
_cell.angle_beta   90.00
_cell.angle_gamma   90.00
#
_symmetry.space_group_name_H-M   'P 1'
#
loop_
_entity.id
_entity.type
_entity.pdbx_description
1 polymer ?
#
loop_
_entity_poly.entity_id
_entity_poly.type
_entity_poly.pdbx_seq_one_letter_code
_entity_poly.pdbx_strand_id
1 'polypeptide(L)'
;MAKYENINGGYTFEILEECSKDKLNERERYWIQKLHSDIFENGYNIASGGQDGFALSRERHSQAILTEKQVNEIKDKIAKREQTFRAIAEEYNVSPGTITLINKGVNWHDSNRKYPIIENIMNDEISLATRKKNMIFTRQEIQKIRSLRNEGHTYSFIREYFNNKCSLSLISQICLNKIYN
;
A
#
# COMPACT_ATOMS: atom_id res chain seq x y z
N MET A 1 29.24 -11.34 1.65
CA MET A 1 29.07 -12.46 0.70
C MET A 1 29.87 -13.65 1.21
N ALA A 2 29.41 -14.89 1.03
CA ALA A 2 29.93 -16.06 1.72
C ALA A 2 30.53 -17.10 0.77
N LYS A 3 31.59 -17.77 1.24
CA LYS A 3 32.23 -18.90 0.57
C LYS A 3 31.88 -20.19 1.30
N TYR A 4 31.74 -21.29 0.55
CA TYR A 4 31.53 -22.63 1.07
C TYR A 4 32.69 -23.51 0.63
N GLU A 5 33.40 -24.11 1.58
CA GLU A 5 34.38 -25.17 1.30
C GLU A 5 33.85 -26.48 1.88
N ASN A 6 33.96 -27.57 1.11
CA ASN A 6 33.38 -28.85 1.45
C ASN A 6 34.46 -29.76 2.08
N ILE A 7 34.38 -29.94 3.40
CA ILE A 7 35.14 -30.96 4.12
C ILE A 7 34.16 -31.71 5.02
N ASN A 8 33.89 -32.97 4.69
CA ASN A 8 33.15 -33.94 5.52
C ASN A 8 31.82 -33.44 6.13
N GLY A 9 30.87 -33.06 5.27
CA GLY A 9 29.45 -32.99 5.64
C GLY A 9 29.02 -31.77 6.46
N GLY A 10 29.88 -30.76 6.59
CA GLY A 10 29.53 -29.46 7.17
C GLY A 10 29.94 -28.32 6.25
N TYR A 11 29.01 -27.41 5.96
CA TYR A 11 29.33 -26.14 5.30
C TYR A 11 29.97 -25.20 6.32
N THR A 12 31.14 -24.65 6.00
CA THR A 12 31.71 -23.51 6.73
C THR A 12 31.22 -22.20 6.09
N PHE A 13 31.07 -21.16 6.92
CA PHE A 13 30.69 -19.82 6.48
C PHE A 13 31.77 -18.84 6.91
N GLU A 14 32.20 -17.97 5.99
CA GLU A 14 33.08 -16.84 6.26
C GLU A 14 32.58 -15.57 5.56
N ILE A 15 32.85 -14.41 6.15
CA ILE A 15 32.58 -13.11 5.54
C ILE A 15 33.79 -12.72 4.70
N LEU A 16 33.64 -12.68 3.37
CA LEU A 16 34.70 -12.26 2.45
C LEU A 16 35.00 -10.76 2.51
N GLU A 17 33.96 -9.95 2.70
CA GLU A 17 34.05 -8.49 2.73
C GLU A 17 32.77 -7.87 3.33
N GLU A 18 32.95 -6.81 4.13
CA GLU A 18 31.88 -5.87 4.48
C GLU A 18 31.92 -4.66 3.52
N CYS A 19 30.78 -4.32 2.91
CA CYS A 19 30.67 -3.20 1.99
C CYS A 19 29.34 -2.47 2.16
N SER A 20 29.24 -1.26 1.61
CA SER A 20 28.01 -0.48 1.61
C SER A 20 26.98 -1.06 0.63
N LYS A 21 25.68 -0.88 0.92
CA LYS A 21 24.58 -1.50 0.16
C LYS A 21 24.58 -1.12 -1.34
N ASP A 22 24.96 0.11 -1.65
CA ASP A 22 25.10 0.63 -3.01
C ASP A 22 26.18 -0.07 -3.83
N LYS A 23 27.17 -0.69 -3.18
CA LYS A 23 28.27 -1.43 -3.82
C LYS A 23 28.06 -2.94 -3.86
N LEU A 24 26.97 -3.44 -3.28
CA LEU A 24 26.79 -4.86 -3.02
C LEU A 24 26.91 -5.73 -4.28
N ASN A 25 26.24 -5.35 -5.37
CA ASN A 25 26.31 -6.10 -6.63
C ASN A 25 27.68 -5.96 -7.33
N GLU A 26 28.34 -4.81 -7.21
CA GLU A 26 29.71 -4.62 -7.72
C GLU A 26 30.68 -5.58 -7.02
N ARG A 27 30.62 -5.64 -5.67
CA ARG A 27 31.48 -6.50 -4.88
C ARG A 27 31.14 -7.98 -5.07
N GLU A 28 29.86 -8.31 -5.25
CA GLU A 28 29.43 -9.67 -5.57
C GLU A 28 30.04 -10.17 -6.89
N ARG A 29 29.97 -9.37 -7.96
CA ARG A 29 30.62 -9.69 -9.24
C ARG A 29 32.13 -9.88 -9.09
N TYR A 30 32.77 -8.99 -8.33
CA TYR A 30 34.20 -9.09 -8.05
C TYR A 30 34.56 -10.43 -7.39
N TRP A 31 33.83 -10.85 -6.36
CA TRP A 31 34.15 -12.08 -5.62
C TRP A 31 33.83 -13.34 -6.41
N ILE A 32 32.73 -13.37 -7.16
CA ILE A 32 32.41 -14.50 -8.05
C ILE A 32 33.52 -14.69 -9.08
N GLN A 33 33.93 -13.60 -9.73
CA GLN A 33 35.02 -13.64 -10.70
C GLN A 33 36.35 -14.01 -10.05
N LYS A 34 36.64 -13.46 -8.86
CA LYS A 34 37.92 -13.71 -8.17
C LYS A 34 38.06 -15.17 -7.72
N LEU A 35 36.95 -15.79 -7.33
CA LEU A 35 36.89 -17.19 -6.88
C LEU A 35 36.56 -18.16 -8.01
N HIS A 36 36.20 -17.64 -9.20
CA HIS A 36 35.67 -18.43 -10.31
C HIS A 36 34.50 -19.32 -9.86
N SER A 37 33.70 -18.83 -8.92
CA SER A 37 32.67 -19.64 -8.24
C SER A 37 31.44 -19.88 -9.11
N ASP A 38 31.41 -19.31 -10.32
CA ASP A 38 30.47 -19.57 -11.40
C ASP A 38 30.84 -20.78 -12.27
N ILE A 39 32.02 -21.35 -12.05
CA ILE A 39 32.46 -22.61 -12.65
C ILE A 39 32.08 -23.75 -11.71
N PHE A 40 31.39 -24.77 -12.23
CA PHE A 40 30.82 -25.86 -11.44
C PHE A 40 31.87 -26.60 -10.57
N GLU A 41 33.10 -26.74 -11.08
CA GLU A 41 34.22 -27.36 -10.37
C GLU A 41 34.71 -26.52 -9.18
N ASN A 42 34.43 -25.22 -9.17
CA ASN A 42 35.00 -24.24 -8.23
C ASN A 42 33.95 -23.60 -7.31
N GLY A 43 32.64 -23.73 -7.61
CA GLY A 43 31.60 -23.13 -6.79
C GLY A 43 30.17 -23.41 -7.24
N TYR A 44 29.24 -22.72 -6.58
CA TYR A 44 27.79 -22.92 -6.73
C TYR A 44 27.07 -21.70 -7.33
N ASN A 45 27.78 -20.63 -7.71
CA ASN A 45 27.14 -19.46 -8.29
C ASN A 45 26.63 -19.80 -9.71
N ILE A 46 25.36 -19.53 -9.98
CA ILE A 46 24.76 -19.80 -11.30
C ILE A 46 24.97 -18.61 -12.26
N ALA A 47 25.11 -17.40 -11.69
CA ALA A 47 25.30 -16.16 -12.43
C ALA A 47 26.57 -15.48 -11.95
N SER A 48 27.21 -14.68 -12.82
CA SER A 48 28.43 -13.91 -12.56
C SER A 48 28.21 -12.69 -11.64
N GLY A 49 27.04 -12.61 -11.02
CA GLY A 49 26.47 -11.53 -10.22
C GLY A 49 25.02 -11.33 -10.66
N GLY A 50 24.43 -10.18 -10.33
CA GLY A 50 23.26 -9.74 -11.09
C GLY A 50 21.92 -10.14 -10.51
N GLN A 51 21.60 -9.49 -9.41
CA GLN A 51 20.38 -8.70 -9.41
C GLN A 51 20.75 -7.27 -9.04
N ASP A 52 21.20 -6.43 -9.99
CA ASP A 52 21.17 -4.97 -9.83
C ASP A 52 19.70 -4.53 -9.63
N GLY A 53 19.10 -4.82 -8.47
CA GLY A 53 17.84 -4.31 -7.95
C GLY A 53 16.70 -4.09 -8.94
N PHE A 54 16.60 -4.82 -10.06
CA PHE A 54 15.45 -4.73 -10.95
C PHE A 54 14.29 -5.49 -10.31
N ALA A 55 13.84 -5.01 -9.14
CA ALA A 55 12.42 -4.73 -9.03
C ALA A 55 12.13 -3.83 -10.22
N LEU A 56 11.83 -4.47 -11.35
CA LEU A 56 11.44 -3.82 -12.56
C LEU A 56 10.38 -2.80 -12.13
N SER A 57 10.68 -1.51 -12.20
CA SER A 57 9.77 -0.48 -11.71
C SER A 57 9.25 0.27 -12.90
N ARG A 58 8.11 0.94 -12.73
CA ARG A 58 7.47 1.69 -13.82
C ARG A 58 7.16 0.77 -15.00
N GLU A 59 7.38 1.22 -16.23
CA GLU A 59 7.15 0.47 -17.47
C GLU A 59 7.95 -0.82 -17.58
N ARG A 60 9.05 -0.93 -16.83
CA ARG A 60 9.93 -2.09 -16.92
C ARG A 60 9.30 -3.28 -16.19
N HIS A 61 8.35 -3.07 -15.29
CA HIS A 61 7.68 -4.15 -14.54
C HIS A 61 6.85 -5.03 -15.46
N SER A 62 6.95 -6.34 -15.31
CA SER A 62 6.17 -7.30 -16.12
C SER A 62 4.66 -7.16 -15.95
N GLN A 63 4.20 -6.54 -14.86
CA GLN A 63 2.80 -6.20 -14.60
C GLN A 63 2.50 -4.70 -14.77
N ALA A 64 3.36 -3.94 -15.44
CA ALA A 64 3.13 -2.52 -15.69
C ALA A 64 1.94 -2.34 -16.65
N ILE A 65 0.86 -1.72 -16.16
CA ILE A 65 -0.34 -1.40 -16.96
C ILE A 65 -0.18 -0.03 -17.66
N LEU A 66 0.66 0.85 -17.10
CA LEU A 66 0.81 2.22 -17.56
C LEU A 66 2.22 2.48 -18.10
N THR A 67 2.27 3.26 -19.17
CA THR A 67 3.49 3.85 -19.73
C THR A 67 3.90 5.12 -18.97
N GLU A 68 5.17 5.51 -19.04
CA GLU A 68 5.74 6.75 -18.51
C GLU A 68 5.08 7.97 -19.18
N LYS A 69 4.76 7.86 -20.48
CA LYS A 69 3.97 8.87 -21.18
C LYS A 69 2.59 9.03 -20.56
N GLN A 70 1.83 7.93 -20.40
CA GLN A 70 0.50 7.96 -19.78
C GLN A 70 0.57 8.48 -18.34
N VAL A 71 1.59 8.10 -17.58
CA VAL A 71 1.78 8.57 -16.22
C VAL A 71 2.04 10.07 -16.17
N ASN A 72 2.82 10.61 -17.10
CA ASN A 72 3.03 12.06 -17.20
C ASN A 72 1.74 12.80 -17.56
N GLU A 73 0.95 12.28 -18.50
CA GLU A 73 -0.38 12.82 -18.81
C GLU A 73 -1.31 12.79 -17.59
N ILE A 74 -1.32 11.69 -16.83
CA ILE A 74 -2.07 11.56 -15.56
C ILE A 74 -1.60 12.61 -14.56
N LYS A 75 -0.29 12.79 -14.37
CA LYS A 75 0.27 13.80 -13.45
C LYS A 75 -0.18 15.21 -13.83
N ASP A 76 -0.21 15.52 -15.12
CA ASP A 76 -0.64 16.82 -15.62
C ASP A 76 -2.16 17.03 -15.46
N LYS A 77 -2.97 16.00 -15.74
CA LYS A 77 -4.44 16.02 -15.47
C LYS A 77 -4.73 16.23 -13.98
N ILE A 78 -3.98 15.57 -13.09
CA ILE A 78 -4.07 15.77 -11.63
C ILE A 78 -3.71 17.20 -11.25
N ALA A 79 -2.60 17.73 -11.78
CA ALA A 79 -2.14 19.09 -11.48
C ALA A 79 -3.14 20.17 -11.96
N LYS A 80 -3.76 19.97 -13.12
CA LYS A 80 -4.77 20.88 -13.70
C LYS A 80 -6.13 20.82 -13.01
N ARG A 81 -6.43 19.75 -12.26
CA ARG A 81 -7.70 19.52 -11.55
C ARG A 81 -8.94 19.52 -12.46
N GLU A 82 -8.79 19.14 -13.72
CA GLU A 82 -9.90 19.10 -14.70
C GLU A 82 -10.84 17.90 -14.47
N GLN A 83 -10.32 16.81 -13.90
CA GLN A 83 -11.03 15.54 -13.73
C GLN A 83 -10.84 15.00 -12.31
N THR A 84 -11.83 14.24 -11.84
CA THR A 84 -11.70 13.49 -10.58
C THR A 84 -10.74 12.32 -10.75
N PHE A 85 -10.13 11.84 -9.66
CA PHE A 85 -9.27 10.65 -9.72
C PHE A 85 -10.00 9.42 -10.26
N ARG A 86 -11.31 9.32 -10.04
CA ARG A 86 -12.13 8.24 -10.58
C ARG A 86 -12.29 8.33 -12.09
N ALA A 87 -12.57 9.53 -12.61
CA ALA A 87 -12.68 9.75 -14.05
C ALA A 87 -11.35 9.48 -14.76
N ILE A 88 -10.23 9.92 -14.18
CA ILE A 88 -8.88 9.63 -14.71
C ILE A 88 -8.62 8.11 -14.65
N ALA A 89 -8.99 7.44 -13.56
CA ALA A 89 -8.81 6.00 -13.43
C ALA A 89 -9.59 5.21 -14.51
N GLU A 90 -10.84 5.61 -14.77
CA GLU A 90 -11.69 5.05 -15.83
C GLU A 90 -11.08 5.29 -17.23
N GLU A 91 -10.59 6.50 -17.51
CA GLU A 91 -9.96 6.86 -18.79
C GLU A 91 -8.73 5.99 -19.12
N TYR A 92 -7.92 5.66 -18.11
CA TYR A 92 -6.71 4.84 -18.28
C TYR A 92 -6.91 3.37 -17.91
N ASN A 93 -8.15 2.95 -17.64
CA ASN A 93 -8.52 1.58 -17.25
C ASN A 93 -7.67 1.02 -16.09
N VAL A 94 -7.48 1.83 -15.04
CA VAL A 94 -6.75 1.47 -13.81
C VAL A 94 -7.63 1.66 -12.59
N SER A 95 -7.20 1.13 -11.44
CA SER A 95 -7.90 1.39 -10.18
C SER A 95 -7.75 2.86 -9.74
N PRO A 96 -8.74 3.45 -9.04
CA PRO A 96 -8.58 4.76 -8.40
C PRO A 96 -7.42 4.82 -7.39
N GLY A 97 -7.07 3.66 -6.80
CA GLY A 97 -5.90 3.51 -5.94
C GLY A 97 -4.60 3.77 -6.71
N THR A 98 -4.51 3.34 -7.97
CA THR A 98 -3.35 3.60 -8.84
C THR A 98 -3.13 5.09 -9.02
N ILE A 99 -4.19 5.86 -9.31
CA ILE A 99 -4.12 7.33 -9.45
C ILE A 99 -3.71 7.99 -8.13
N THR A 100 -4.21 7.47 -7.00
CA THR A 100 -3.82 7.94 -5.66
C THR A 100 -2.33 7.73 -5.38
N LEU A 101 -1.78 6.57 -5.75
CA LEU A 101 -0.35 6.26 -5.58
C LEU A 101 0.53 7.10 -6.51
N ILE A 102 0.07 7.41 -7.72
CA ILE A 102 0.73 8.36 -8.63
C ILE A 102 0.71 9.76 -8.02
N ASN A 103 -0.43 10.23 -7.51
CA ASN A 103 -0.54 11.54 -6.85
C ASN A 103 0.40 11.67 -5.65
N LYS A 104 0.66 10.57 -4.92
CA LYS A 104 1.58 10.52 -3.77
C LYS A 104 3.05 10.29 -4.16
N GLY A 105 3.32 9.95 -5.42
CA GLY A 105 4.68 9.65 -5.89
C GLY A 105 5.23 8.31 -5.39
N VAL A 106 4.39 7.35 -5.01
CA VAL A 106 4.84 6.07 -4.43
C VAL A 106 5.47 5.16 -5.49
N ASN A 107 4.77 4.90 -6.59
CA ASN A 107 5.22 3.97 -7.64
C ASN A 107 5.89 4.68 -8.83
N TRP A 108 5.60 5.98 -9.02
CA TRP A 108 6.00 6.77 -10.19
C TRP A 108 6.63 8.10 -9.77
N HIS A 109 7.50 8.05 -8.75
CA HIS A 109 8.19 9.21 -8.21
C HIS A 109 8.98 9.95 -9.30
N ASP A 110 8.88 11.27 -9.32
CA ASP A 110 9.69 12.14 -10.19
C ASP A 110 10.38 13.18 -9.29
N SER A 111 11.71 13.13 -9.23
CA SER A 111 12.50 14.03 -8.39
C SER A 111 12.33 15.51 -8.76
N ASN A 112 11.85 15.81 -9.97
CA ASN A 112 11.62 17.17 -10.44
C ASN A 112 10.23 17.70 -10.05
N ARG A 113 9.38 16.90 -9.40
CA ARG A 113 8.03 17.30 -8.98
C ARG A 113 7.86 17.21 -7.47
N LYS A 114 7.04 18.12 -6.94
CA LYS A 114 6.60 18.08 -5.54
C LYS A 114 5.43 17.11 -5.39
N TYR A 115 5.49 16.28 -4.35
CA TYR A 115 4.44 15.32 -3.99
C TYR A 115 3.88 15.61 -2.58
N PRO A 116 2.57 15.37 -2.34
CA PRO A 116 1.59 14.94 -3.33
C PRO A 116 1.32 16.04 -4.37
N ILE A 117 1.01 15.67 -5.62
CA ILE A 117 0.78 16.64 -6.72
C ILE A 117 -0.37 17.58 -6.35
N ILE A 118 -1.43 17.02 -5.78
CA ILE A 118 -2.45 17.76 -5.07
C ILE A 118 -2.62 17.19 -3.67
N GLU A 119 -2.69 18.08 -2.68
CA GLU A 119 -3.17 17.72 -1.35
C GLU A 119 -4.66 17.37 -1.43
N ASN A 120 -5.04 16.35 -0.66
CA ASN A 120 -6.32 15.68 -0.80
C ASN A 120 -7.44 16.49 -0.12
N ILE A 121 -7.80 17.64 -0.69
CA ILE A 121 -8.82 18.54 -0.13
C ILE A 121 -10.23 17.93 -0.29
N MET A 122 -10.44 17.08 -1.29
CA MET A 122 -11.76 16.56 -1.69
C MET A 122 -12.26 15.34 -0.92
N ASN A 123 -11.38 14.66 -0.16
CA ASN A 123 -11.77 13.42 0.54
C ASN A 123 -12.28 13.63 1.96
N ASP A 124 -12.03 14.78 2.59
CA ASP A 124 -12.51 15.02 3.94
C ASP A 124 -13.93 15.57 3.93
N GLU A 125 -14.22 16.66 3.20
CA GLU A 125 -15.54 17.28 3.28
C GLU A 125 -16.64 16.44 2.62
N ILE A 126 -16.40 15.88 1.43
CA ILE A 126 -17.38 15.05 0.72
C ILE A 126 -17.55 13.69 1.41
N SER A 127 -16.47 13.07 1.91
CA SER A 127 -16.61 11.79 2.64
C SER A 127 -17.22 11.98 4.02
N LEU A 128 -16.94 13.09 4.72
CA LEU A 128 -17.62 13.44 5.96
C LEU A 128 -19.09 13.77 5.71
N ALA A 129 -19.42 14.52 4.65
CA ALA A 129 -20.80 14.80 4.27
C ALA A 129 -21.55 13.53 3.86
N THR A 130 -20.92 12.63 3.11
CA THR A 130 -21.49 11.34 2.68
C THR A 130 -21.62 10.37 3.87
N ARG A 131 -20.61 10.30 4.75
CA ARG A 131 -20.68 9.55 6.02
C ARG A 131 -21.80 10.10 6.90
N LYS A 132 -21.92 11.41 7.06
CA LYS A 132 -23.00 12.08 7.81
C LYS A 132 -24.38 11.79 7.20
N LYS A 133 -24.52 11.85 5.87
CA LYS A 133 -25.76 11.53 5.15
C LYS A 133 -26.19 10.06 5.33
N ASN A 134 -25.23 9.16 5.49
CA ASN A 134 -25.47 7.73 5.71
C ASN A 134 -25.56 7.33 7.19
N MET A 135 -25.46 8.29 8.14
CA MET A 135 -25.69 8.00 9.55
C MET A 135 -27.18 7.79 9.81
N ILE A 136 -27.54 6.58 10.23
CA ILE A 136 -28.93 6.23 10.57
C ILE A 136 -29.39 6.95 11.84
N PHE A 137 -28.46 7.20 12.77
CA PHE A 137 -28.73 7.85 14.05
C PHE A 137 -27.90 9.12 14.21
N THR A 138 -28.54 10.15 14.76
CA THR A 138 -27.90 11.37 15.25
C THR A 138 -27.05 11.08 16.50
N ARG A 139 -26.16 12.01 16.87
CA ARG A 139 -25.38 11.91 18.11
C ARG A 139 -26.25 11.78 19.36
N GLN A 140 -27.39 12.49 19.40
CA GLN A 140 -28.34 12.43 20.51
C GLN A 140 -29.03 11.06 20.60
N GLU A 141 -29.47 10.52 19.45
CA GLU A 141 -30.05 9.17 19.40
C GLU A 141 -29.02 8.11 19.83
N ILE A 142 -27.76 8.23 19.42
CA ILE A 142 -26.67 7.32 19.84
C ILE A 142 -26.45 7.37 21.36
N GLN A 143 -26.42 8.57 21.95
CA GLN A 143 -26.34 8.72 23.40
C GLN A 143 -27.53 8.09 24.12
N LYS A 144 -28.74 8.25 23.58
CA LYS A 144 -29.94 7.63 24.13
C LYS A 144 -29.92 6.11 24.03
N ILE A 145 -29.46 5.53 22.91
CA ILE A 145 -29.23 4.09 22.75
C ILE A 145 -28.30 3.56 23.85
N ARG A 146 -27.18 4.26 24.10
CA ARG A 146 -26.20 3.88 25.14
C ARG A 146 -26.78 4.01 26.55
N SER A 147 -27.56 5.07 26.84
CA SER A 147 -28.24 5.26 28.13
C SER A 147 -29.22 4.13 28.42
N LEU A 148 -30.11 3.81 27.47
CA LEU A 148 -31.08 2.72 27.60
C LEU A 148 -30.39 1.38 27.83
N ARG A 149 -29.22 1.18 27.19
CA ARG A 149 -28.43 -0.03 27.44
C ARG A 149 -27.86 -0.08 28.85
N ASN A 150 -27.36 1.03 29.37
CA ASN A 150 -26.85 1.15 30.74
C ASN A 150 -27.96 1.01 31.80
N GLU A 151 -29.18 1.43 31.47
CA GLU A 151 -30.40 1.22 32.28
C GLU A 151 -30.87 -0.25 32.28
N GLY A 152 -30.22 -1.14 31.52
CA GLY A 152 -30.48 -2.58 31.51
C GLY A 152 -31.43 -3.05 30.41
N HIS A 153 -31.89 -2.17 29.52
CA HIS A 153 -32.79 -2.56 28.44
C HIS A 153 -32.13 -3.50 27.41
N THR A 154 -32.94 -4.40 26.85
CA THR A 154 -32.48 -5.36 25.82
C THR A 154 -32.31 -4.66 24.47
N TYR A 155 -31.48 -5.24 23.59
CA TYR A 155 -31.34 -4.71 22.23
C TYR A 155 -32.65 -4.73 21.44
N SER A 156 -33.54 -5.69 21.72
CA SER A 156 -34.87 -5.75 21.11
C SER A 156 -35.74 -4.57 21.52
N PHE A 157 -35.79 -4.29 22.82
CA PHE A 157 -36.52 -3.13 23.34
C PHE A 157 -36.00 -1.83 22.76
N ILE A 158 -34.67 -1.64 22.73
CA ILE A 158 -34.05 -0.42 22.19
C ILE A 158 -34.38 -0.28 20.69
N ARG A 159 -34.33 -1.37 19.92
CA ARG A 159 -34.70 -1.34 18.50
C ARG A 159 -36.17 -0.94 18.29
N GLU A 160 -37.06 -1.47 19.12
CA GLU A 160 -38.49 -1.13 19.09
C GLU A 160 -38.73 0.34 19.49
N TYR A 161 -38.03 0.83 20.50
CA TYR A 161 -38.05 2.24 20.92
C TYR A 161 -37.69 3.20 19.78
N PHE A 162 -36.79 2.77 18.87
CA PHE A 162 -36.44 3.52 17.65
C PHE A 162 -37.20 3.01 16.40
N ASN A 163 -38.43 2.53 16.55
CA ASN A 163 -39.34 2.14 15.46
C ASN A 163 -38.73 1.17 14.44
N ASN A 164 -37.88 0.23 14.91
CA ASN A 164 -37.21 -0.73 14.05
C ASN A 164 -36.35 -0.10 12.93
N LYS A 165 -35.87 1.14 13.11
CA LYS A 165 -35.06 1.91 12.13
C LYS A 165 -33.77 1.21 11.68
N CYS A 166 -33.31 0.20 12.43
CA CYS A 166 -32.13 -0.58 12.07
C CYS A 166 -32.19 -2.02 12.59
N SER A 167 -31.15 -2.80 12.29
CA SER A 167 -31.01 -4.18 12.76
C SER A 167 -30.56 -4.27 14.22
N LEU A 168 -30.89 -5.40 14.89
CA LEU A 168 -30.40 -5.70 16.25
C LEU A 168 -28.87 -5.70 16.33
N SER A 169 -28.20 -6.16 15.26
CA SER A 169 -26.74 -6.16 15.15
C SER A 169 -26.18 -4.75 15.22
N LEU A 170 -26.81 -3.79 14.52
CA LEU A 170 -26.37 -2.40 14.55
C LEU A 170 -26.53 -1.79 15.95
N ILE A 171 -27.66 -2.02 16.63
CA ILE A 171 -27.86 -1.59 18.02
C ILE A 171 -26.77 -2.15 18.94
N SER A 172 -26.44 -3.43 18.80
CA SER A 172 -25.36 -4.08 19.57
C SER A 172 -24.00 -3.41 19.29
N GLN A 173 -23.67 -3.17 18.02
CA GLN A 173 -22.41 -2.51 17.66
C GLN A 173 -22.31 -1.07 18.19
N ILE A 174 -23.41 -0.30 18.21
CA ILE A 174 -23.47 1.05 18.82
C ILE A 174 -23.21 0.97 20.34
N CYS A 175 -23.86 0.03 21.03
CA CYS A 175 -23.71 -0.17 22.47
C CYS A 175 -22.29 -0.61 22.86
N LEU A 176 -21.63 -1.38 21.99
CA LEU A 176 -20.26 -1.88 22.18
C LEU A 176 -19.17 -0.90 21.71
N ASN A 177 -19.53 0.33 21.29
CA ASN A 177 -18.59 1.33 20.75
C ASN A 177 -17.72 0.79 19.59
N LYS A 178 -18.25 -0.13 18.79
CA LYS A 178 -17.58 -0.65 17.59
C LYS A 178 -17.75 0.29 16.39
N ILE A 179 -18.77 1.14 16.46
CA ILE A 179 -19.19 2.10 15.44
C ILE A 179 -19.66 3.38 16.12
N TYR A 180 -19.61 4.50 15.39
CA TYR A 180 -19.95 5.83 15.90
C TYR A 180 -19.11 6.25 17.13
N ASN A 181 -17.78 6.21 16.95
CA ASN A 181 -16.79 6.70 17.92
C ASN A 181 -16.52 8.20 17.73
#